data_AF-A0A221SNQ4-F1
#
_entry.id   AF-A0A221SNQ4-F1
#
_cell.length_a   1.000
_cell.length_b   1.000
_cell.length_c   1.000
_cell.angle_alpha   90.00
_cell.angle_beta   90.00
_cell.angle_gamma   90.00
#
_symmetry.space_group_name_H-M   'P 1'
#
loop_
_entity.id
_entity.type
_entity.pdbx_description
1 polymer ?
#
loop_
_entity_poly.entity_id
_entity_poly.type
_entity_poly.pdbx_seq_one_letter_code
_entity_poly.pdbx_strand_id
1 'polypeptide(L)'
;EVMAIGRRFEEAFQKALRMVDENVAGFDPYVKQVEDEELEQPTDKRMFVIAAALKSGYTVDKLYELTKIDRWFLQKMKNIIDWNTYLESLNQEEVTHEILLKSKQKGFCDKQIAEAVKSTEQAVRNMREELNIKPFVKQIDTVAAEWPATTNYLYLTYNADSHDIKFE
;
A
#
# COMPACT_ATOMS: atom_id res chain seq x y z
N GLU A 1 2.06 -17.60 -6.87
CA GLU A 1 1.80 -16.92 -5.58
C GLU A 1 2.97 -16.02 -5.23
N VAL A 2 2.77 -15.02 -4.37
CA VAL A 2 3.82 -14.10 -3.91
C VAL A 2 3.67 -13.84 -2.43
N MET A 3 4.75 -13.43 -1.75
CA MET A 3 4.72 -13.07 -0.34
C MET A 3 5.39 -11.71 -0.14
N ALA A 4 4.69 -10.80 0.52
CA ALA A 4 5.21 -9.50 0.90
C ALA A 4 5.14 -9.29 2.42
N ILE A 5 6.13 -8.58 2.95
CA ILE A 5 6.26 -8.32 4.38
C ILE A 5 6.17 -6.80 4.63
N GLY A 6 5.39 -6.44 5.65
CA GLY A 6 5.18 -5.07 6.10
C GLY A 6 4.69 -5.07 7.56
N ARG A 7 4.89 -3.95 8.25
CA ARG A 7 4.43 -3.82 9.67
C ARG A 7 3.02 -3.26 9.79
N ARG A 8 2.36 -3.01 8.64
CA ARG A 8 0.95 -2.67 8.51
C ARG A 8 0.34 -3.52 7.41
N PHE A 9 -0.95 -3.84 7.56
CA PHE A 9 -1.68 -4.57 6.54
C PHE A 9 -1.61 -3.85 5.19
N GLU A 10 -1.88 -2.55 5.16
CA GLU A 10 -1.88 -1.75 3.94
C GLU A 10 -0.52 -1.78 3.23
N GLU A 11 0.57 -1.74 4.01
CA GLU A 11 1.93 -1.84 3.48
C GLU A 11 2.21 -3.19 2.82
N ALA A 12 1.92 -4.28 3.52
CA ALA A 12 2.15 -5.63 3.02
C ALA A 12 1.24 -5.93 1.81
N PHE A 13 -0.04 -5.55 1.89
CA PHE A 13 -1.04 -5.77 0.88
C PHE A 13 -0.69 -5.09 -0.45
N GLN A 14 -0.33 -3.80 -0.43
CA GLN A 14 0.05 -3.09 -1.66
C GLN A 14 1.37 -3.61 -2.24
N LYS A 15 2.33 -4.02 -1.41
CA LYS A 15 3.56 -4.68 -1.90
C LYS A 15 3.24 -6.01 -2.59
N ALA A 16 2.37 -6.82 -2.00
CA ALA A 16 1.98 -8.11 -2.59
C ALA A 16 1.33 -7.91 -3.96
N LEU A 17 0.41 -6.95 -4.12
CA LEU A 17 -0.22 -6.66 -5.40
C LEU A 17 0.80 -6.31 -6.50
N ARG A 18 1.81 -5.48 -6.16
CA ARG A 18 2.91 -5.14 -7.09
C ARG A 18 3.81 -6.31 -7.46
N MET A 19 3.90 -7.34 -6.61
CA MET A 19 4.72 -8.52 -6.89
C MET A 19 4.03 -9.49 -7.85
N VAL A 20 2.70 -9.42 -7.98
CA VAL A 20 1.92 -10.32 -8.86
C VAL A 20 2.05 -9.92 -10.33
N ASP A 21 1.96 -8.64 -10.64
CA ASP A 21 1.92 -8.10 -12.00
C ASP A 21 2.67 -6.76 -12.04
N GLU A 22 3.66 -6.66 -12.93
CA GLU A 22 4.50 -5.47 -13.09
C GLU A 22 3.71 -4.21 -13.53
N ASN A 23 2.54 -4.41 -14.13
CA ASN A 23 1.68 -3.32 -14.58
C ASN A 23 0.79 -2.78 -13.46
N VAL A 24 0.71 -3.47 -12.32
CA VAL A 24 -0.10 -3.08 -11.17
C VAL A 24 0.76 -2.30 -10.19
N ALA A 25 0.40 -1.04 -9.95
CA ALA A 25 1.15 -0.17 -9.02
C ALA A 25 0.74 -0.37 -7.54
N GLY A 26 -0.39 -1.02 -7.27
CA GLY A 26 -0.90 -1.29 -5.92
C GLY A 26 -2.40 -1.59 -5.95
N PHE A 27 -3.11 -1.21 -4.88
CA PHE A 27 -4.57 -1.34 -4.82
C PHE A 27 -5.25 -0.17 -5.54
N ASP A 28 -5.30 -0.29 -6.86
CA ASP A 28 -5.70 0.78 -7.79
C ASP A 28 -7.18 0.68 -8.18
N PRO A 29 -8.01 1.72 -7.93
CA PRO A 29 -9.43 1.72 -8.27
C PRO A 29 -9.74 1.95 -9.75
N TYR A 30 -8.76 2.25 -10.60
CA TYR A 30 -8.97 2.60 -12.01
C TYR A 30 -8.72 1.44 -12.97
N VAL A 31 -8.19 0.31 -12.48
CA VAL A 31 -7.89 -0.90 -13.28
C VAL A 31 -9.16 -1.59 -13.77
N LYS A 32 -10.24 -1.55 -12.98
CA LYS A 32 -11.54 -2.17 -13.27
C LYS A 32 -12.67 -1.19 -12.99
N GLN A 33 -13.82 -1.43 -13.60
CA GLN A 33 -15.06 -0.73 -13.26
C GLN A 33 -15.79 -1.48 -12.15
N VAL A 34 -16.77 -0.83 -11.54
CA VAL A 34 -17.65 -1.48 -10.55
C VAL A 34 -18.55 -2.48 -11.25
N GLU A 35 -18.54 -3.72 -10.76
CA GLU A 35 -19.36 -4.81 -11.27
C GLU A 35 -19.78 -5.72 -10.10
N ASP A 36 -21.03 -5.59 -9.65
CA ASP A 36 -21.52 -6.30 -8.47
C ASP A 36 -21.46 -7.84 -8.67
N GLU A 37 -21.59 -8.34 -9.91
CA GLU A 37 -21.45 -9.77 -10.22
C GLU A 37 -20.02 -10.28 -9.96
N GLU A 38 -18.96 -9.55 -10.34
CA GLU A 38 -17.57 -9.90 -10.00
C GLU A 38 -17.29 -9.75 -8.48
N LEU A 39 -18.07 -8.94 -7.76
CA LEU A 39 -17.98 -8.85 -6.30
C LEU A 39 -18.61 -10.08 -5.63
N GLU A 40 -19.71 -10.61 -6.16
CA GLU A 40 -20.36 -11.82 -5.64
C GLU A 40 -19.63 -13.11 -6.06
N GLN A 41 -19.23 -13.19 -7.32
CA GLN A 41 -18.54 -14.34 -7.92
C GLN A 41 -17.04 -14.07 -7.98
N PRO A 42 -16.20 -14.78 -7.18
CA PRO A 42 -14.78 -14.47 -7.10
C PRO A 42 -14.03 -14.65 -8.43
N THR A 43 -13.38 -13.59 -8.91
CA THR A 43 -12.46 -13.58 -10.05
C THR A 43 -11.01 -13.30 -9.62
N ASP A 44 -10.05 -13.52 -10.51
CA ASP A 44 -8.63 -13.16 -10.31
C ASP A 44 -8.42 -11.63 -10.22
N LYS A 45 -9.36 -10.84 -10.76
CA LYS A 45 -9.34 -9.37 -10.74
C LYS A 45 -10.29 -8.74 -9.72
N ARG A 46 -10.99 -9.54 -8.91
CA ARG A 46 -11.95 -9.08 -7.88
C ARG A 46 -11.42 -7.98 -6.98
N MET A 47 -10.12 -8.03 -6.64
CA MET A 47 -9.49 -7.00 -5.80
C MET A 47 -9.60 -5.59 -6.39
N PHE A 48 -9.46 -5.45 -7.72
CA PHE A 48 -9.59 -4.16 -8.39
C PHE A 48 -11.05 -3.70 -8.50
N VAL A 49 -11.99 -4.64 -8.61
CA VAL A 49 -13.43 -4.33 -8.56
C VAL A 49 -13.81 -3.82 -7.16
N ILE A 50 -13.25 -4.40 -6.09
CA ILE A 50 -13.42 -3.90 -4.72
C ILE A 50 -12.84 -2.48 -4.58
N ALA A 51 -11.65 -2.23 -5.13
CA ALA A 51 -11.04 -0.89 -5.13
C ALA A 51 -11.95 0.13 -5.83
N ALA A 52 -12.45 -0.19 -7.02
CA ALA A 52 -13.38 0.65 -7.79
C ALA A 52 -14.71 0.89 -7.04
N ALA A 53 -15.25 -0.14 -6.39
CA ALA A 53 -16.49 -0.05 -5.61
C ALA A 53 -16.33 0.87 -4.39
N LEU A 54 -15.22 0.74 -3.66
CA LEU A 54 -14.87 1.64 -2.56
C LEU A 54 -14.72 3.09 -3.05
N LYS A 55 -14.07 3.29 -4.20
CA LYS A 55 -13.91 4.61 -4.81
C LYS A 55 -15.25 5.22 -5.23
N SER A 56 -16.16 4.39 -5.70
CA SER A 56 -17.55 4.75 -6.05
C SER A 56 -18.47 4.93 -4.84
N GLY A 57 -17.94 4.85 -3.62
CA GLY A 57 -18.69 5.15 -2.39
C GLY A 57 -19.43 3.96 -1.79
N TYR A 58 -19.14 2.72 -2.18
CA TYR A 58 -19.73 1.55 -1.53
C TYR A 58 -19.30 1.48 -0.05
N THR A 59 -20.24 1.11 0.81
CA THR A 59 -19.96 0.91 2.23
C THR A 59 -19.25 -0.41 2.47
N VAL A 60 -18.49 -0.50 3.57
CA VAL A 60 -17.87 -1.75 4.02
C VAL A 60 -18.92 -2.84 4.25
N ASP A 61 -20.11 -2.48 4.76
CA ASP A 61 -21.20 -3.44 4.95
C ASP A 61 -21.76 -3.96 3.62
N LYS A 62 -21.97 -3.10 2.62
CA LYS A 62 -22.39 -3.55 1.28
C LYS A 62 -21.36 -4.51 0.70
N LEU A 63 -20.07 -4.18 0.78
CA LEU A 63 -19.00 -5.03 0.27
C LEU A 63 -18.87 -6.34 1.05
N TYR A 64 -19.09 -6.33 2.36
CA TYR A 64 -19.15 -7.55 3.14
C TYR A 64 -20.29 -8.45 2.65
N GLU A 65 -21.49 -7.90 2.41
CA GLU A 65 -22.62 -8.70 1.96
C GLU A 65 -22.39 -9.35 0.59
N LEU A 66 -21.80 -8.62 -0.35
CA LEU A 66 -21.46 -9.13 -1.67
C LEU A 66 -20.30 -10.13 -1.62
N THR A 67 -19.23 -9.81 -0.87
CA THR A 67 -17.96 -10.53 -1.00
C THR A 67 -17.70 -11.61 0.03
N LYS A 68 -18.35 -11.49 1.20
CA LYS A 68 -18.07 -12.20 2.45
C LYS A 68 -16.62 -12.04 2.97
N ILE A 69 -15.85 -11.09 2.43
CA ILE A 69 -14.54 -10.70 2.99
C ILE A 69 -14.79 -9.97 4.29
N ASP A 70 -14.09 -10.38 5.36
CA ASP A 70 -14.29 -9.78 6.68
C ASP A 70 -14.13 -8.25 6.66
N ARG A 71 -14.99 -7.58 7.43
CA ARG A 71 -15.07 -6.13 7.52
C ARG A 71 -13.74 -5.49 7.92
N TRP A 72 -12.91 -6.18 8.71
CA TRP A 72 -11.59 -5.69 9.07
C TRP A 72 -10.72 -5.48 7.84
N PHE A 73 -10.65 -6.44 6.92
CA PHE A 73 -9.87 -6.31 5.69
C PHE A 73 -10.45 -5.23 4.78
N LEU A 74 -11.77 -5.22 4.59
CA LEU A 74 -12.46 -4.21 3.79
C LEU A 74 -12.23 -2.80 4.33
N GLN A 75 -12.21 -2.63 5.65
CA GLN A 75 -11.88 -1.35 6.29
C GLN A 75 -10.43 -0.94 6.01
N LYS A 76 -9.48 -1.87 6.02
CA LYS A 76 -8.09 -1.57 5.65
C LYS A 76 -7.95 -1.21 4.18
N MET A 77 -8.67 -1.89 3.28
CA MET A 77 -8.74 -1.53 1.86
C MET A 77 -9.35 -0.13 1.67
N LYS A 78 -10.43 0.19 2.40
CA LYS A 78 -11.02 1.52 2.41
C LYS A 78 -10.02 2.60 2.85
N ASN A 79 -9.20 2.34 3.87
CA ASN A 79 -8.17 3.28 4.29
C ASN A 79 -7.14 3.62 3.19
N ILE A 80 -6.91 2.70 2.24
CA ILE A 80 -6.03 2.93 1.08
C ILE A 80 -6.76 3.83 0.09
N ILE A 81 -8.01 3.52 -0.25
CA ILE A 81 -8.80 4.30 -1.21
C ILE A 81 -9.11 5.71 -0.71
N ASP A 82 -9.42 5.86 0.58
CA ASP A 82 -9.61 7.17 1.20
C ASP A 82 -8.33 8.00 1.13
N TRP A 83 -7.17 7.38 1.37
CA TRP A 83 -5.88 8.07 1.26
C TRP A 83 -5.52 8.42 -0.17
N ASN A 84 -5.81 7.54 -1.13
CA ASN A 84 -5.63 7.82 -2.55
C ASN A 84 -6.50 9.01 -2.99
N THR A 85 -7.76 9.04 -2.56
CA THR A 85 -8.68 10.17 -2.84
C THR A 85 -8.21 11.46 -2.18
N TYR A 86 -7.63 11.39 -0.98
CA TYR A 86 -6.98 12.54 -0.35
C TYR A 86 -5.79 13.02 -1.17
N LEU A 87 -4.90 12.14 -1.63
CA LEU A 87 -3.75 12.52 -2.48
C LEU A 87 -4.21 13.18 -3.79
N GLU A 88 -5.27 12.69 -4.43
CA GLU A 88 -5.82 13.27 -5.65
C GLU A 88 -6.41 14.68 -5.46
N SER A 89 -6.71 15.06 -4.22
CA SER A 89 -7.14 16.43 -3.89
C SER A 89 -5.99 17.41 -3.79
N LEU A 90 -4.74 16.93 -3.82
CA LEU A 90 -3.52 17.71 -3.70
C LEU A 90 -2.82 17.87 -5.06
N ASN A 91 -2.09 18.97 -5.19
CA ASN A 91 -1.06 19.14 -6.20
C ASN A 91 0.32 18.76 -5.64
N GLN A 92 1.31 18.58 -6.52
CA GLN A 92 2.66 18.21 -6.12
C GLN A 92 3.26 19.18 -5.08
N GLU A 93 3.02 20.49 -5.17
CA GLU A 93 3.59 21.45 -4.21
C GLU A 93 3.00 21.34 -2.79
N GLU A 94 1.83 20.71 -2.65
CA GLU A 94 1.14 20.53 -1.38
C GLU A 94 1.60 19.26 -0.64
N VAL A 95 2.40 18.41 -1.30
CA VAL A 95 2.92 17.17 -0.73
C VAL A 95 4.04 17.48 0.28
N THR A 96 3.67 17.56 1.55
CA THR A 96 4.61 17.73 2.65
C THR A 96 5.35 16.44 3.00
N HIS A 97 6.44 16.57 3.77
CA HIS A 97 7.16 15.42 4.35
C HIS A 97 6.22 14.45 5.07
N GLU A 98 5.28 14.96 5.89
CA GLU A 98 4.37 14.11 6.65
C GLU A 98 3.41 13.33 5.74
N ILE A 99 2.86 13.98 4.71
CA ILE A 99 1.99 13.35 3.72
C ILE A 99 2.75 12.26 2.98
N LEU A 100 3.96 12.57 2.51
CA LEU A 100 4.79 11.62 1.78
C LEU A 100 5.15 10.42 2.65
N LEU A 101 5.62 10.64 3.89
CA LEU A 101 5.94 9.57 4.83
C LEU A 101 4.72 8.69 5.14
N LYS A 102 3.56 9.28 5.41
CA LYS A 102 2.31 8.54 5.66
C LYS A 102 1.89 7.70 4.45
N SER A 103 2.03 8.24 3.23
CA SER A 103 1.79 7.49 1.99
C SER A 103 2.69 6.26 1.90
N LYS A 104 4.00 6.41 2.16
CA LYS A 104 4.94 5.29 2.15
C LYS A 104 4.64 4.25 3.22
N GLN A 105 4.27 4.69 4.43
CA GLN A 105 3.87 3.80 5.54
C GLN A 105 2.59 3.00 5.26
N LYS A 106 1.73 3.51 4.38
CA LYS A 106 0.53 2.82 3.86
C LYS A 106 0.82 1.91 2.66
N GLY A 107 2.05 1.85 2.17
CA GLY A 107 2.46 0.97 1.07
C GLY A 107 2.38 1.56 -0.33
N PHE A 108 2.09 2.86 -0.48
CA PHE A 108 2.03 3.51 -1.79
C PHE A 108 3.43 3.53 -2.44
N CYS A 109 3.54 3.11 -3.70
CA CYS A 109 4.77 3.30 -4.47
C CYS A 109 4.87 4.76 -4.96
N ASP A 110 6.07 5.16 -5.42
CA ASP A 110 6.29 6.54 -5.89
C ASP A 110 5.42 6.83 -7.13
N LYS A 111 5.20 5.84 -7.99
CA LYS A 111 4.28 5.90 -9.14
C LYS A 111 2.82 6.22 -8.75
N GLN A 112 2.23 5.51 -7.79
CA GLN A 112 0.85 5.79 -7.34
C GLN A 112 0.70 7.21 -6.79
N ILE A 113 1.70 7.67 -6.02
CA ILE A 113 1.67 9.03 -5.47
C ILE A 113 1.77 10.05 -6.60
N ALA A 114 2.66 9.82 -7.57
CA ALA A 114 2.84 10.69 -8.71
C ALA A 114 1.56 10.81 -9.56
N GLU A 115 0.90 9.70 -9.84
CA GLU A 115 -0.37 9.67 -10.58
C GLU A 115 -1.46 10.47 -9.85
N ALA A 116 -1.58 10.29 -8.53
CA ALA A 116 -2.57 11.01 -7.72
C ALA A 116 -2.34 12.53 -7.74
N VAL A 117 -1.09 12.99 -7.59
CA VAL A 117 -0.75 14.42 -7.48
C VAL A 117 -0.34 15.06 -8.82
N LYS A 118 -0.63 14.39 -9.94
CA LYS A 118 -0.35 14.84 -11.32
C LYS A 118 1.13 15.20 -11.55
N SER A 119 2.01 14.34 -11.04
CA SER A 119 3.46 14.46 -11.12
C SER A 119 4.09 13.29 -11.91
N THR A 120 5.42 13.21 -11.92
CA THR A 120 6.17 12.06 -12.45
C THR A 120 6.74 11.22 -11.31
N GLU A 121 6.86 9.91 -11.51
CA GLU A 121 7.47 9.01 -10.52
C GLU A 121 8.87 9.49 -10.10
N GLN A 122 9.66 9.97 -11.06
CA GLN A 122 11.00 10.48 -10.79
C GLN A 122 10.98 11.73 -9.89
N ALA A 123 10.04 12.66 -10.10
CA ALA A 123 9.91 13.85 -9.27
C ALA A 123 9.54 13.50 -7.82
N VAL A 124 8.57 12.60 -7.63
CA VAL A 124 8.19 12.10 -6.30
C VAL A 124 9.35 11.36 -5.63
N ARG A 125 10.10 10.57 -6.40
CA ARG A 125 11.30 9.89 -5.90
C ARG A 125 12.37 10.88 -5.43
N ASN A 126 12.67 11.91 -6.22
CA ASN A 126 13.65 12.93 -5.87
C ASN A 126 13.23 13.68 -4.60
N MET A 127 11.97 14.12 -4.54
CA MET A 127 11.39 14.76 -3.35
C MET A 127 11.52 13.84 -2.11
N ARG A 128 11.21 12.55 -2.26
CA ARG A 128 11.33 11.56 -1.19
C ARG A 128 12.76 11.42 -0.68
N GLU A 129 13.74 11.40 -1.58
CA GLU A 129 15.17 11.31 -1.25
C GLU A 129 15.71 12.61 -0.61
N GLU A 130 15.32 13.77 -1.11
CA GLU A 130 15.66 15.10 -0.55
C GLU A 130 15.12 15.27 0.87
N LEU A 131 13.91 14.78 1.12
CA LEU A 131 13.27 14.76 2.44
C LEU A 131 13.79 13.63 3.35
N ASN A 132 14.78 12.86 2.90
CA ASN A 132 15.37 11.73 3.62
C ASN A 132 14.35 10.66 4.06
N ILE A 133 13.28 10.46 3.29
CA ILE A 133 12.27 9.43 3.54
C ILE A 133 12.72 8.13 2.87
N LYS A 134 13.37 7.27 3.66
CA LYS A 134 13.89 5.97 3.21
C LYS A 134 13.29 4.84 4.06
N PRO A 135 13.10 3.63 3.50
CA PRO A 135 12.68 2.50 4.29
C PRO A 135 13.84 2.01 5.17
N PHE A 136 13.49 1.36 6.27
CA PHE A 136 14.44 0.71 7.16
C PHE A 136 14.55 -0.78 6.85
N VAL A 137 15.71 -1.36 7.18
CA VAL A 137 15.97 -2.80 7.05
C VAL A 137 15.65 -3.46 8.38
N LYS A 138 14.75 -4.44 8.36
CA LYS A 138 14.34 -5.21 9.54
C LYS A 138 14.61 -6.70 9.35
N GLN A 139 14.95 -7.36 10.45
CA GLN A 139 15.21 -8.81 10.49
C GLN A 139 13.94 -9.60 10.82
N ILE A 140 13.89 -10.82 10.32
CA ILE A 140 12.89 -11.83 10.69
C ILE A 140 13.60 -12.80 11.63
N ASP A 141 13.31 -12.65 12.92
CA ASP A 141 14.02 -13.33 14.02
C ASP A 141 13.23 -14.48 14.66
N THR A 142 11.97 -14.67 14.25
CA THR A 142 10.98 -15.62 14.81
C THR A 142 10.50 -15.36 16.24
N VAL A 143 11.08 -14.37 16.94
CA VAL A 143 10.85 -14.11 18.37
C VAL A 143 10.48 -12.65 18.67
N ALA A 144 10.19 -11.85 17.64
CA ALA A 144 9.81 -10.45 17.77
C ALA A 144 10.83 -9.64 18.61
N ALA A 145 12.11 -9.84 18.32
CA ALA A 145 13.28 -9.25 18.97
C ALA A 145 13.51 -9.64 20.45
N GLU A 146 12.90 -10.73 20.94
CA GLU A 146 13.23 -11.27 22.27
C GLU A 146 14.72 -11.66 22.38
N TRP A 147 15.26 -12.24 21.30
CA TRP A 147 16.66 -12.64 21.20
C TRP A 147 17.27 -12.11 19.90
N PRO A 148 18.56 -11.72 19.91
CA PRO A 148 19.22 -11.23 18.71
C PRO A 148 19.28 -12.34 17.64
N ALA A 149 18.87 -12.01 16.42
CA ALA A 149 18.98 -12.92 15.29
C ALA A 149 20.45 -13.12 14.89
N THR A 150 20.81 -14.37 14.61
CA THR A 150 22.14 -14.72 14.07
C THR A 150 22.16 -14.74 12.55
N THR A 151 21.01 -14.56 11.89
CA THR A 151 20.84 -14.64 10.44
C THR A 151 20.27 -13.35 9.85
N ASN A 152 20.63 -13.06 8.61
CA ASN A 152 20.15 -11.87 7.87
C ASN A 152 18.99 -12.25 6.93
N TYR A 153 17.87 -12.69 7.50
CA TYR A 153 16.61 -12.77 6.75
C TYR A 153 15.87 -11.44 6.88
N LEU A 154 15.79 -10.67 5.80
CA LEU A 154 15.50 -9.23 5.86
C LEU A 154 14.24 -8.84 5.09
N TYR A 155 13.60 -7.76 5.54
CA TYR A 155 12.58 -7.04 4.78
C TYR A 155 12.73 -5.53 4.96
N LEU A 156 12.17 -4.75 4.02
CA LEU A 156 12.15 -3.29 4.09
C LEU A 156 10.80 -2.79 4.60
N THR A 157 10.80 -1.78 5.47
CA THR A 157 9.57 -1.12 5.93
C THR A 157 9.74 0.36 6.19
N TYR A 158 8.71 1.16 5.89
CA TYR A 158 8.64 2.57 6.30
C TYR A 158 8.09 2.78 7.72
N ASN A 159 7.67 1.71 8.38
CA ASN A 159 7.06 1.72 9.72
C ASN A 159 8.11 1.37 10.79
N ALA A 160 9.24 2.07 10.79
CA ALA A 160 10.35 1.87 11.70
C ALA A 160 11.13 3.18 11.89
N ASP A 161 12.09 3.18 12.80
CA ASP A 161 12.93 4.31 13.19
C ASP A 161 14.44 4.03 13.03
N SER A 162 14.83 2.78 12.79
CA SER A 162 16.21 2.31 12.79
C SER A 162 16.37 1.05 11.95
N HIS A 163 17.59 0.78 11.49
CA HIS A 163 17.95 -0.48 10.83
C HIS A 163 18.38 -1.53 11.86
N ASP A 164 18.04 -2.81 11.63
CA ASP A 164 18.47 -3.91 12.50
C ASP A 164 19.91 -4.37 12.19
N ILE A 165 20.50 -3.88 11.08
CA ILE A 165 21.86 -4.20 10.65
C ILE A 165 22.70 -2.93 10.44
N LYS A 166 24.02 -3.10 10.44
CA LYS A 166 24.98 -2.07 10.02
C LYS A 166 25.30 -2.22 8.54
N PHE A 167 25.53 -1.10 7.87
CA PHE A 167 26.00 -1.04 6.48
C PHE A 167 27.45 -0.57 6.52
N GLU A 168 28.37 -1.40 6.01
CA GLU A 168 29.78 -1.06 5.83
C GLU A 168 30.01 -0.37 4.48
#